data_AF-A0A838VSJ7-F1
#
_entry.id   AF-A0A838VSJ7-F1
#
_cell.length_a   1.000
_cell.length_b   1.000
_cell.length_c   1.000
_cell.angle_alpha   90.00
_cell.angle_beta   90.00
_cell.angle_gamma   90.00
#
_symmetry.space_group_name_H-M   'P 1'
#
loop_
_entity.id
_entity.type
_entity.pdbx_description
1 polymer ?
#
loop_
_entity_poly.entity_id
_entity_poly.type
_entity_poly.pdbx_seq_one_letter_code
_entity_poly.pdbx_strand_id
1 'polypeptide(L)' 'EEVLRDRLGDLGIPIVSELPFGHDGCNAVLPVGVTAQLDGDKGILSLVKA' A
#
# COMPACT_ATOMS: atom_id res chain seq x y z
N GLU A 1 0.48 2.92 -13.61
CA GLU A 1 0.10 4.09 -12.78
C GLU A 1 -1.13 4.82 -13.30
N GLU A 2 -1.21 5.12 -14.61
CA GLU A 2 -2.33 5.86 -15.25
C GLU A 2 -3.73 5.33 -14.88
N VAL A 3 -3.97 4.03 -15.02
CA VAL A 3 -5.28 3.42 -14.70
C VAL A 3 -5.66 3.57 -13.22
N LEU A 4 -4.70 3.45 -12.30
CA LEU A 4 -4.99 3.59 -10.87
C LEU A 4 -5.35 5.04 -10.52
N ARG A 5 -4.64 6.01 -11.12
CA ARG A 5 -4.93 7.44 -10.93
C ARG A 5 -6.27 7.83 -11.55
N ASP A 6 -6.59 7.35 -12.74
CA ASP A 6 -7.87 7.60 -13.42
C ASP A 6 -9.06 7.08 -12.61
N ARG A 7 -8.93 5.90 -11.99
CA ARG A 7 -10.03 5.24 -11.29
C ARG A 7 -10.19 5.63 -9.82
N LEU A 8 -9.11 6.01 -9.15
CA LEU A 8 -9.08 6.18 -7.70
C LEU A 8 -8.63 7.58 -7.27
N GLY A 9 -8.16 8.42 -8.21
CA GLY A 9 -7.57 9.72 -7.89
C GLY A 9 -8.55 10.74 -7.32
N ASP A 10 -9.85 10.59 -7.58
CA ASP A 10 -10.93 11.44 -7.07
C ASP A 10 -11.39 11.06 -5.66
N LEU A 11 -10.92 9.94 -5.10
CA LEU A 11 -11.32 9.47 -3.76
C LEU A 11 -10.69 10.28 -2.62
N GLY A 12 -9.65 11.07 -2.89
CA GLY A 12 -8.98 11.88 -1.87
C GLY A 12 -8.27 11.07 -0.78
N ILE A 13 -7.93 9.81 -1.07
CA ILE A 13 -7.20 8.90 -0.16
C ILE A 13 -5.81 8.57 -0.74
N PRO A 14 -4.83 8.22 0.11
CA PRO A 14 -3.51 7.86 -0.37
C PRO A 14 -3.51 6.53 -1.15
N ILE A 15 -2.79 6.51 -2.28
CA ILE A 15 -2.63 5.33 -3.14
C ILE A 15 -1.14 5.03 -3.24
N VAL A 16 -0.73 3.82 -2.84
CA VAL A 16 0.66 3.34 -2.94
C VAL A 16 0.68 2.08 -3.81
N SER A 17 1.60 2.05 -4.77
CA SER A 17 1.82 0.93 -5.69
C SER A 17 3.26 0.42 -5.62
N GLU A 18 3.59 -0.61 -6.39
CA GLU A 18 4.93 -1.24 -6.43
C GLU A 18 5.40 -1.77 -5.08
N LEU A 19 4.45 -2.30 -4.30
CA LEU A 19 4.75 -2.96 -3.04
C LEU A 19 5.43 -4.31 -3.31
N PRO A 20 6.32 -4.78 -2.41
CA PRO A 20 7.10 -6.00 -2.59
C PRO A 20 6.25 -7.24 -2.31
N PHE A 21 5.09 -7.38 -2.94
CA PHE A 21 4.26 -8.58 -2.91
C PHE A 21 3.54 -8.77 -4.24
N GLY A 22 3.30 -10.02 -4.61
CA GLY A 22 2.58 -10.39 -5.81
C GLY A 22 3.14 -11.67 -6.41
N HIS A 23 3.35 -11.65 -7.73
CA HIS A 23 3.89 -12.78 -8.49
C HIS A 23 5.31 -12.53 -8.99
N ASP A 24 5.93 -11.42 -8.61
CA ASP A 24 7.30 -11.07 -8.99
C ASP A 24 8.23 -11.06 -7.78
N GLY A 25 9.45 -11.55 -7.98
CA GLY A 25 10.52 -11.54 -6.97
C GLY A 25 10.19 -12.27 -5.66
N CYS A 26 10.88 -11.85 -4.60
CA CYS A 26 10.65 -12.34 -3.24
C CYS A 26 9.59 -11.48 -2.56
N ASN A 27 8.49 -12.10 -2.14
CA ASN A 27 7.41 -11.41 -1.45
C ASN A 27 7.78 -11.10 0.00
N ALA A 28 7.54 -9.86 0.41
CA ALA A 28 7.47 -9.48 1.81
C ALA A 28 6.29 -10.18 2.50
N VAL A 29 6.46 -10.48 3.79
CA VAL A 29 5.36 -11.00 4.61
C VAL A 29 4.40 -9.84 4.91
N LEU A 30 3.15 -9.98 4.46
CA LEU A 30 2.08 -9.02 4.72
C LEU A 30 1.07 -9.62 5.71
N PRO A 31 1.12 -9.26 6.99
CA PRO A 31 0.16 -9.76 7.97
C PRO A 31 -1.25 -9.23 7.69
N VAL A 32 -2.24 -10.12 7.71
CA VAL A 32 -3.65 -9.78 7.45
C VAL A 32 -4.43 -9.78 8.76
N GLY A 33 -5.35 -8.83 8.91
CA GLY A 33 -6.20 -8.70 10.10
C GLY A 33 -5.59 -7.91 11.25
N VAL A 34 -4.44 -7.26 11.04
CA VAL A 34 -3.78 -6.38 12.03
C VAL A 34 -3.92 -4.91 11.66
N THR A 35 -3.85 -4.03 12.66
CA THR A 35 -3.84 -2.58 12.43
C THR A 35 -2.49 -2.13 11.88
N ALA A 36 -2.52 -1.33 10.82
CA ALA A 36 -1.36 -0.75 10.18
C ALA A 36 -1.57 0.74 9.90
N GLN A 37 -0.47 1.48 9.79
CA GLN A 37 -0.45 2.88 9.38
C GLN A 37 0.23 2.98 8.01
N LEU A 38 -0.43 3.66 7.08
CA LEU A 38 0.10 3.98 5.76
C LEU A 38 0.40 5.49 5.68
N ASP A 39 1.66 5.84 5.46
CA ASP A 39 2.08 7.18 5.04
C ASP A 39 2.21 7.15 3.50
N GLY A 40 1.20 7.72 2.83
CA GLY A 40 1.15 7.70 1.36
C GLY A 40 2.04 8.73 0.68
N ASP A 41 2.51 9.76 1.39
CA ASP A 41 3.48 10.71 0.85
C ASP A 41 4.89 10.09 0.77
N LYS A 42 5.22 9.23 1.75
CA LYS A 42 6.50 8.51 1.81
C LYS A 42 6.46 7.08 1.26
N GLY A 43 5.27 6.54 1.02
CA GLY A 43 5.09 5.14 0.60
C GLY A 43 5.47 4.13 1.70
N ILE A 44 5.26 4.48 2.98
CA ILE A 44 5.65 3.65 4.12
C ILE A 44 4.43 2.98 4.75
N LEU A 45 4.43 1.65 4.81
CA LEU A 45 3.47 0.85 5.56
C LEU A 45 4.13 0.34 6.85
N SER A 46 3.56 0.65 8.01
CA SER A 46 4.05 0.24 9.32
C SER A 46 2.98 -0.48 10.12
N LEU A 47 3.36 -1.52 10.86
CA LEU A 47 2.46 -2.18 11.79
C LEU A 47 2.30 -1.31 13.04
N VAL A 48 1.05 -1.07 13.45
CA VAL A 48 0.78 -0.37 14.71
C VAL A 48 0.81 -1.41 15.82
N LYS A 49 1.64 -1.21 16.84
CA LYS A 49 1.57 -2.03 18.04
C LYS A 49 0.23 -1.80 18.72
N ALA A 50 -0.39 -2.89 19.20
CA ALA A 50 -1.53 -2.81 20.12
C ALA A 50 -1.13 -2.07 21.41
#